data_AF-A8Y1K8-F1
#
_entry.id   AF-A8Y1K8-F1
#
_cell.length_a   1.000
_cell.length_b   1.000
_cell.length_c   1.000
_cell.angle_alpha   90.00
_cell.angle_beta   90.00
_cell.angle_gamma   90.00
#
_symmetry.space_group_name_H-M   'P 1'
#
loop_
_entity.id
_entity.type
_entity.pdbx_description
1 polymer ?
#
loop_
_entity_poly.entity_id
_entity_poly.type
_entity_poly.pdbx_seq_one_letter_code
_entity_poly.pdbx_strand_id
1 'polypeptide(L)'
;MKIFKYPHLVLIEILHSMNYSEIFMMSFISKNMKKLIKSYQIARFEKIDSIRYECNPRGQPLVYIYYKSSSEKIVKIDKLDKNINDYFQLNISGKMIDFR
;
A
#
# COMPACT_ATOMS: atom_id res chain seq x y z
N MET A 1 6.90 9.51 12.88
CA MET A 1 5.88 9.90 11.88
C MET A 1 4.73 10.59 12.58
N LYS A 2 4.23 11.73 12.07
CA LYS A 2 3.18 12.52 12.75
C LYS A 2 1.88 11.74 12.96
N ILE A 3 1.58 10.75 12.11
CA ILE A 3 0.36 9.94 12.20
C ILE A 3 0.21 9.21 13.55
N PHE A 4 1.31 8.75 14.15
CA PHE A 4 1.26 8.04 15.43
C PHE A 4 0.91 8.94 16.62
N LYS A 5 0.77 10.25 16.42
CA LYS A 5 0.27 11.18 17.44
C LYS A 5 -1.26 11.17 17.53
N TYR A 6 -1.96 10.61 16.54
CA TYR A 6 -3.42 10.52 16.59
C TYR A 6 -3.88 9.44 17.57
N PRO A 7 -5.04 9.64 18.24
CA PRO A 7 -5.64 8.61 19.08
C PRO A 7 -5.86 7.30 18.32
N HIS A 8 -5.82 6.18 19.04
CA HIS A 8 -5.95 4.85 18.44
C HIS A 8 -7.22 4.67 17.61
N LEU A 9 -8.36 5.20 18.06
CA LEU A 9 -9.63 5.12 17.31
C LEU A 9 -9.53 5.82 15.95
N VAL A 10 -8.87 6.98 15.90
CA VAL A 10 -8.65 7.72 14.65
C VAL A 10 -7.76 6.93 13.70
N LEU A 11 -6.71 6.28 14.20
CA LEU A 11 -5.83 5.44 13.40
C LEU A 11 -6.55 4.21 12.83
N ILE A 12 -7.42 3.58 13.61
CA ILE A 12 -8.24 2.45 13.16
C ILE A 12 -9.14 2.89 12.02
N GLU A 13 -9.84 4.02 12.17
CA GLU A 13 -10.75 4.54 11.16
C GLU A 13 -10.03 4.93 9.86
N ILE A 14 -8.86 5.57 9.98
CA ILE A 14 -8.00 5.88 8.82
C ILE A 14 -7.63 4.60 8.08
N LEU A 15 -7.18 3.56 8.79
CA LEU A 15 -6.82 2.30 8.15
C LEU A 15 -8.03 1.52 7.62
N HIS A 16 -9.20 1.68 8.23
CA HIS A 16 -10.43 1.02 7.79
C HIS A 16 -10.95 1.60 6.47
N SER A 17 -10.83 2.91 6.29
CA SER A 17 -11.24 3.61 5.06
C SER A 17 -10.30 3.40 3.87
N MET A 18 -9.06 2.97 4.10
CA MET A 18 -8.10 2.66 3.03
C MET A 18 -8.41 1.34 2.30
N ASN A 19 -8.10 1.26 1.01
CA ASN A 19 -8.13 0.00 0.24
C ASN A 19 -6.88 -0.86 0.52
N TYR A 20 -6.83 -2.10 0.00
CA TYR A 20 -5.70 -3.00 0.30
C TYR A 20 -4.39 -2.54 -0.34
N SER A 21 -4.45 -1.88 -1.50
CA SER A 21 -3.28 -1.30 -2.15
C SER A 21 -2.64 -0.23 -1.26
N GLU A 22 -3.44 0.69 -0.75
CA GLU A 22 -3.01 1.76 0.16
C GLU A 22 -2.43 1.21 1.46
N ILE A 23 -3.11 0.24 2.09
CA ILE A 23 -2.61 -0.42 3.31
C ILE A 23 -1.29 -1.14 3.03
N PHE A 24 -1.17 -1.83 1.89
CA PHE A 24 0.06 -2.50 1.48
C PHE A 24 1.20 -1.50 1.32
N MET A 25 0.97 -0.37 0.66
CA MET A 25 1.95 0.70 0.51
C MET A 25 2.35 1.32 1.86
N MET A 26 1.38 1.57 2.74
CA MET A 26 1.63 2.07 4.09
C MET A 26 2.53 1.14 4.91
N SER A 27 2.46 -0.17 4.67
CA SER A 27 3.30 -1.15 5.37
C SER A 27 4.80 -0.99 5.11
N PHE A 28 5.20 -0.36 3.99
CA PHE A 28 6.60 -0.09 3.68
C PHE A 28 7.16 1.14 4.39
N ILE A 29 6.33 2.01 4.96
CA ILE A 29 6.79 3.28 5.55
C ILE A 29 7.65 3.05 6.80
N SER A 30 7.29 2.08 7.65
CA SER A 30 8.10 1.72 8.81
C SER A 30 7.70 0.37 9.41
N LYS A 31 8.62 -0.24 10.18
CA LYS A 31 8.33 -1.46 10.96
C LYS A 31 7.16 -1.25 11.93
N ASN A 32 7.03 -0.06 12.51
CA ASN A 32 5.92 0.27 13.43
C ASN A 32 4.59 0.35 12.70
N MET A 33 4.55 0.96 11.51
CA MET A 33 3.34 1.00 10.68
C MET A 33 2.89 -0.40 10.27
N LYS A 34 3.82 -1.25 9.83
CA LYS A 34 3.54 -2.65 9.53
C LYS A 34 2.94 -3.41 10.72
N LYS A 35 3.48 -3.22 11.93
CA LYS A 35 2.92 -3.83 13.16
C LYS A 35 1.50 -3.31 13.44
N LEU A 36 1.30 -1.99 13.37
CA LEU A 36 0.02 -1.35 13.64
C LEU A 36 -1.08 -1.82 12.66
N ILE A 37 -0.77 -1.87 11.36
CA ILE A 37 -1.66 -2.41 10.34
C ILE A 37 -2.05 -3.85 10.66
N LYS A 38 -1.08 -4.70 10.99
CA LYS A 38 -1.35 -6.09 11.37
C LYS A 38 -2.27 -6.18 12.58
N SER A 39 -2.06 -5.36 13.61
CA SER A 39 -2.89 -5.37 14.82
C SER A 39 -4.32 -4.92 14.57
N TYR A 40 -4.54 -3.85 13.79
CA TYR A 40 -5.88 -3.27 13.63
C TYR A 40 -6.69 -3.84 12.47
N GLN A 41 -6.04 -4.42 11.45
CA GLN A 41 -6.72 -4.91 10.26
C GLN A 41 -6.73 -6.45 10.17
N ILE A 42 -6.40 -7.18 11.24
CA ILE A 42 -6.34 -8.65 11.23
C ILE A 42 -7.67 -9.28 10.81
N ALA A 43 -8.79 -8.83 11.39
CA ALA A 43 -10.12 -9.32 11.04
C ALA A 43 -10.52 -9.02 9.58
N ARG A 44 -9.92 -7.99 8.98
CA ARG A 44 -10.09 -7.67 7.54
C ARG A 44 -9.22 -8.59 6.67
N PHE A 45 -8.04 -8.98 7.13
CA PHE A 45 -7.15 -9.91 6.42
C PHE A 45 -7.66 -11.36 6.49
N GLU A 46 -8.28 -11.77 7.59
CA GLU A 46 -8.88 -13.10 7.76
C GLU A 46 -10.03 -13.39 6.81
N LYS A 47 -10.64 -12.34 6.22
CA LYS A 47 -11.69 -12.47 5.19
C LYS A 47 -11.13 -12.78 3.80
N ILE A 48 -9.82 -12.72 3.61
CA ILE A 48 -9.19 -13.01 2.31
C ILE A 48 -9.15 -14.53 2.12
N ASP A 49 -9.75 -15.03 1.03
CA ASP A 49 -9.70 -16.45 0.73
C ASP A 49 -8.38 -16.85 0.07
N SER A 50 -7.89 -16.04 -0.86
CA SER A 50 -6.61 -16.29 -1.53
C SER A 50 -6.00 -15.02 -2.12
N ILE A 51 -4.67 -15.06 -2.30
CA ILE A 51 -3.92 -14.08 -3.09
C ILE A 51 -3.51 -14.78 -4.37
N ARG A 52 -3.83 -14.20 -5.53
CA ARG A 52 -3.49 -14.77 -6.84
C ARG A 52 -2.62 -13.82 -7.64
N TYR A 53 -1.75 -14.42 -8.43
CA TYR A 53 -0.86 -13.75 -9.35
C TYR A 53 -1.33 -14.04 -10.77
N GLU A 54 -1.51 -12.98 -11.54
CA GLU A 54 -1.96 -13.05 -12.93
C GLU A 54 -1.03 -12.21 -13.79
N CYS A 55 -1.08 -12.41 -15.11
CA CYS A 55 -0.38 -11.57 -16.07
C CYS A 55 -1.41 -10.84 -16.91
N ASN A 56 -1.24 -9.52 -17.06
CA ASN A 56 -2.05 -8.78 -18.02
C ASN A 56 -1.63 -9.12 -19.47
N PRO A 57 -2.36 -8.66 -20.50
CA PRO A 57 -2.01 -8.93 -21.91
C PRO A 57 -0.61 -8.44 -22.34
N ARG A 58 0.00 -7.54 -21.57
CA ARG A 58 1.37 -7.04 -21.77
C ARG A 58 2.43 -7.86 -21.00
N GLY A 59 2.04 -8.96 -20.37
CA GLY A 59 2.91 -9.82 -19.57
C GLY A 59 3.32 -9.22 -18.22
N GLN A 60 2.64 -8.16 -17.75
CA GLN A 60 2.96 -7.51 -16.48
C GLN A 60 2.27 -8.25 -15.33
N PRO A 61 3.00 -8.62 -14.26
CA PRO A 61 2.40 -9.30 -13.12
C PRO A 61 1.39 -8.39 -12.38
N LEU A 62 0.24 -8.96 -12.09
CA LEU A 62 -0.83 -8.38 -11.29
C LEU A 62 -1.03 -9.25 -10.05
N VAL A 63 -1.24 -8.60 -8.91
CA VAL A 63 -1.52 -9.26 -7.64
C VAL A 63 -2.94 -8.90 -7.21
N TYR A 64 -3.77 -9.91 -7.00
CA TYR A 64 -5.16 -9.77 -6.60
C TYR A 64 -5.43 -10.46 -5.27
N ILE A 65 -6.28 -9.83 -4.47
CA ILE A 65 -7.00 -10.47 -3.36
C ILE A 65 -8.31 -10.99 -3.91
N TYR A 66 -8.63 -12.23 -3.54
CA TYR A 66 -9.90 -12.87 -3.87
C TYR A 66 -10.71 -13.16 -2.60
N TYR A 67 -12.01 -12.92 -2.74
CA TYR A 67 -13.08 -13.26 -1.80
C TYR A 67 -14.06 -14.24 -2.47
N LYS A 68 -14.99 -14.79 -1.69
CA LYS A 68 -16.02 -15.72 -2.18
C LYS A 68 -16.80 -15.23 -3.40
N SER A 69 -16.98 -13.93 -3.57
CA SER A 69 -17.80 -13.34 -4.65
C SER A 69 -17.15 -12.18 -5.40
N SER A 70 -15.93 -11.78 -5.06
CA SER A 70 -15.29 -10.61 -5.64
C SER A 70 -13.77 -10.69 -5.60
N SER A 71 -13.11 -9.79 -6.31
CA SER A 71 -11.66 -9.61 -6.25
C SER A 71 -11.27 -8.14 -6.23
N GLU A 72 -10.12 -7.84 -5.64
CA GLU A 72 -9.53 -6.51 -5.59
C GLU A 72 -8.07 -6.59 -6.03
N LYS A 73 -7.67 -5.71 -6.95
CA LYS A 73 -6.28 -5.61 -7.40
C LYS A 73 -5.46 -4.85 -6.36
N ILE A 74 -4.44 -5.48 -5.79
CA ILE A 74 -3.54 -4.83 -4.83
C ILE A 74 -2.42 -4.10 -5.56
N VAL A 75 -1.71 -4.79 -6.45
CA VAL A 75 -0.47 -4.29 -7.05
C VAL A 75 -0.41 -4.67 -8.51
N LYS A 76 0.07 -3.72 -9.32
CA LYS A 76 0.58 -3.97 -10.66
C LYS A 76 2.10 -3.83 -10.59
N ILE A 77 2.82 -4.90 -10.89
CA ILE A 77 4.28 -4.84 -11.03
C ILE A 77 4.56 -4.44 -12.46
N ASP A 78 4.98 -3.20 -12.65
CA ASP A 78 5.34 -2.68 -13.96
C ASP A 78 6.85 -2.49 -14.07
N LYS A 79 7.36 -2.59 -15.30
CA LYS A 79 8.70 -2.09 -15.59
C LYS A 79 8.66 -0.58 -15.46
N LEU A 80 9.65 -0.05 -14.76
CA LEU A 80 9.87 1.37 -14.64
C LEU A 80 10.02 1.97 -16.05
N ASP A 81 9.08 2.80 -16.47
CA ASP A 81 9.21 3.53 -17.71
C ASP A 81 10.30 4.59 -17.52
N LYS A 82 11.46 4.38 -18.15
CA LYS A 82 12.60 5.29 -18.04
C LYS A 82 12.35 6.63 -18.74
N ASN A 83 11.30 6.72 -19.55
CA ASN A 83 10.95 7.92 -20.29
C ASN A 83 9.95 8.82 -19.55
N ILE A 84 9.35 8.34 -18.45
CA ILE A 84 8.50 9.17 -17.60
C ILE A 84 9.40 9.84 -16.56
N ASN A 85 9.44 11.18 -16.60
CA ASN A 85 10.20 12.01 -15.69
C ASN A 85 9.46 12.15 -14.35
N ASP A 86 9.25 11.03 -13.64
CA ASP A 86 8.50 10.94 -12.37
C ASP A 86 9.30 11.47 -11.15
N TYR A 87 10.32 12.27 -11.39
CA TYR A 87 11.08 12.90 -10.32
C TYR A 87 10.22 13.97 -9.66
N PHE A 88 10.03 13.86 -8.35
CA PHE A 88 9.48 14.94 -7.55
C PHE A 88 10.54 15.44 -6.58
N GLN A 89 10.65 16.75 -6.46
CA GLN A 89 11.62 17.37 -5.58
C GLN A 89 10.98 17.61 -4.22
N LEU A 90 11.69 17.21 -3.16
CA LEU A 90 11.30 17.52 -1.79
C LEU A 90 12.40 18.32 -1.11
N ASN A 91 12.00 19.40 -0.46
CA ASN A 91 12.86 20.10 0.46
C ASN A 91 12.93 19.31 1.78
N ILE A 92 14.09 18.73 2.05
CA ILE A 92 14.38 18.07 3.32
C ILE A 92 15.48 18.86 4.02
N SER A 93 15.09 19.56 5.09
CA SER A 93 16.01 20.33 5.93
C SER A 93 16.79 21.41 5.16
N GLY A 94 16.13 22.11 4.23
CA GLY A 94 16.74 23.18 3.42
C GLY A 94 17.47 22.69 2.18
N LYS A 95 17.53 21.37 1.97
CA LYS A 95 18.15 20.76 0.79
C LYS A 95 17.07 20.22 -0.14
N MET A 96 17.09 20.65 -1.39
CA MET A 96 16.25 20.06 -2.44
C MET A 96 16.83 18.70 -2.81
N ILE A 97 16.02 17.66 -2.69
CA ILE A 97 16.39 16.28 -3.00
C ILE A 97 15.41 15.75 -4.04
N ASP A 98 15.94 15.19 -5.13
CA ASP A 98 15.16 14.49 -6.13
C ASP A 98 14.81 13.10 -5.59
N PHE A 99 13.51 12.83 -5.47
CA PHE A 99 12.99 11.52 -5.13
C PHE A 99 12.52 10.79 -6.39
N ARG A 100 12.76 9.48 -6.37
CA ARG A 100 12.21 8.52 -7.31
C ARG A 100 11.61 7.35 -6.53
#